data_AF-A0A2D8UWN3-F1
#
_entry.id   AF-A0A2D8UWN3-F1
#
_cell.length_a   1.000
_cell.length_b   1.000
_cell.length_c   1.000
_cell.angle_alpha   90.00
_cell.angle_beta   90.00
_cell.angle_gamma   90.00
#
_symmetry.space_group_name_H-M   'P 1'
#
loop_
_entity.id
_entity.type
_entity.pdbx_description
1 polymer ?
#
loop_
_entity_poly.entity_id
_entity_poly.type
_entity_poly.pdbx_seq_one_letter_code
_entity_poly.pdbx_strand_id
1 'polypeptide(L)'
;MVCLCACGPASQTSSSQPNGSNESASQGSHTHGGEVDHHSHAIPGPNGGKLITTVDPHLEFWIQPDDGHARITFVNDDIEPIEAPSIPLSLAMGDRDNPTMIVFEQKGSVLVSKEPLSLEGNPPIILELGSTDGEKAQYERFHLNMDTKYEPHSH
;
A
#
# COMPACT_ATOMS: atom_id res chain seq x y z
N MET A 1 77.13 -3.72 4.34
CA MET A 1 76.01 -4.64 4.62
C MET A 1 74.79 -4.05 3.91
N VAL A 2 74.72 -4.28 2.61
CA VAL A 2 73.89 -5.31 1.96
C VAL A 2 72.40 -4.98 2.10
N CYS A 3 71.89 -4.48 0.97
CA CYS A 3 70.50 -4.30 0.60
C CYS A 3 69.85 -5.68 0.35
N LEU A 4 68.58 -5.89 0.71
CA LEU A 4 67.81 -7.06 0.30
C LEU A 4 66.38 -6.68 -0.13
N CYS A 5 66.24 -6.56 -1.45
CA CYS A 5 65.38 -7.29 -2.40
C CYS A 5 63.93 -7.74 -2.05
N ALA A 6 63.06 -7.49 -3.05
CA ALA A 6 61.65 -7.85 -3.21
C ALA A 6 61.39 -9.31 -3.66
N CYS A 7 60.14 -9.78 -3.60
CA CYS A 7 59.62 -10.87 -4.46
C CYS A 7 58.08 -10.83 -4.59
N GLY A 8 57.59 -11.14 -5.79
CA GLY A 8 56.18 -11.12 -6.23
C GLY A 8 55.46 -12.49 -6.22
N PRO A 9 54.49 -12.73 -7.15
CA PRO A 9 53.27 -13.55 -6.92
C PRO A 9 53.32 -14.97 -7.52
N ALA A 10 52.33 -15.83 -7.18
CA ALA A 10 52.04 -17.06 -7.92
C ALA A 10 50.55 -17.46 -7.89
N SER A 11 50.06 -17.90 -9.04
CA SER A 11 48.68 -18.32 -9.35
C SER A 11 48.60 -19.84 -9.61
N GLN A 12 47.36 -20.36 -9.54
CA GLN A 12 46.77 -21.53 -10.25
C GLN A 12 46.96 -22.98 -9.73
N THR A 13 45.81 -23.68 -9.64
CA THR A 13 45.56 -25.07 -10.11
C THR A 13 44.02 -25.18 -10.28
N SER A 14 43.35 -25.50 -11.38
CA SER A 14 43.41 -26.47 -12.50
C SER A 14 42.86 -27.89 -12.21
N SER A 15 41.58 -28.06 -12.55
CA SER A 15 40.97 -29.17 -13.34
C SER A 15 40.79 -30.58 -12.73
N SER A 16 39.53 -31.05 -12.70
CA SER A 16 39.11 -32.42 -13.11
C SER A 16 37.58 -32.51 -13.30
N GLN A 17 37.13 -32.71 -14.54
CA GLN A 17 35.78 -33.20 -14.98
C GLN A 17 35.83 -34.76 -15.07
N PRO A 18 34.80 -35.55 -15.46
CA PRO A 18 33.41 -35.25 -15.88
C PRO A 18 32.31 -36.16 -15.24
N ASN A 19 31.04 -35.75 -15.30
CA ASN A 19 29.89 -36.62 -14.98
C ASN A 19 29.30 -37.23 -16.26
N GLY A 20 29.27 -38.57 -16.31
CA GLY A 20 28.65 -39.38 -17.35
C GLY A 20 27.22 -39.81 -17.02
N SER A 21 26.48 -40.09 -18.08
CA SER A 21 25.06 -40.41 -18.20
C SER A 21 24.68 -41.82 -17.72
N ASN A 22 23.49 -42.01 -17.10
CA ASN A 22 22.42 -42.94 -17.52
C ASN A 22 21.29 -43.17 -16.47
N GLU A 23 20.08 -42.74 -16.85
CA GLU A 23 18.79 -43.46 -16.82
C GLU A 23 18.42 -44.42 -15.66
N SER A 24 17.38 -44.00 -14.92
CA SER A 24 16.06 -44.67 -14.82
C SER A 24 15.55 -45.08 -13.42
N ALA A 25 14.37 -44.54 -13.13
CA ALA A 25 13.26 -45.08 -12.33
C ALA A 25 13.39 -45.13 -10.79
N SER A 26 12.76 -44.16 -10.11
CA SER A 26 11.43 -44.33 -9.50
C SER A 26 11.23 -43.48 -8.25
N GLN A 27 10.26 -42.57 -8.37
CA GLN A 27 9.34 -42.08 -7.34
C GLN A 27 9.90 -41.34 -6.11
N GLY A 28 9.58 -40.04 -6.10
CA GLY A 28 9.66 -39.18 -4.94
C GLY A 28 9.03 -37.82 -5.24
N SER A 29 7.73 -37.81 -5.54
CA SER A 29 6.94 -36.59 -5.66
C SER A 29 7.17 -35.69 -4.45
N HIS A 30 7.79 -34.54 -4.66
CA HIS A 30 7.57 -33.38 -3.82
C HIS A 30 7.27 -32.21 -4.74
N THR A 31 5.99 -31.92 -4.71
CA THR A 31 5.25 -30.82 -5.31
C THR A 31 5.97 -29.49 -5.15
N HIS A 32 5.82 -28.66 -6.18
CA HIS A 32 6.05 -27.23 -6.13
C HIS A 32 5.40 -26.65 -4.87
N GLY A 33 6.20 -26.34 -3.86
CA GLY A 33 5.78 -25.47 -2.78
C GLY A 33 5.72 -24.07 -3.35
N GLY A 34 4.57 -23.74 -3.95
CA GLY A 34 4.28 -22.41 -4.42
C GLY A 34 4.51 -21.43 -3.27
N GLU A 35 5.47 -20.53 -3.46
CA GLU A 35 5.44 -19.24 -2.81
C GLU A 35 4.07 -18.65 -3.16
N VAL A 36 3.14 -18.75 -2.22
CA VAL A 36 1.89 -18.00 -2.29
C VAL A 36 2.29 -16.57 -2.10
N ASP A 37 2.50 -15.87 -3.21
CA ASP A 37 2.39 -14.42 -3.27
C ASP A 37 1.07 -14.05 -2.57
N HIS A 38 1.16 -13.65 -1.30
CA HIS A 38 0.11 -12.93 -0.62
C HIS A 38 0.06 -11.52 -1.20
N HIS A 39 -0.23 -11.42 -2.51
CA HIS A 39 -0.91 -10.26 -3.04
C HIS A 39 -2.29 -10.28 -2.42
N SER A 40 -2.40 -9.77 -1.19
CA SER A 40 -3.67 -9.33 -0.64
C SER A 40 -4.22 -8.34 -1.65
N HIS A 41 -5.07 -8.80 -2.57
CA HIS A 41 -5.82 -7.96 -3.47
C HIS A 41 -6.64 -7.06 -2.56
N ALA A 42 -6.17 -5.83 -2.36
CA ALA A 42 -6.93 -4.81 -1.66
C ALA A 42 -8.26 -4.71 -2.41
N ILE A 43 -9.35 -5.07 -1.75
CA ILE A 43 -10.67 -4.99 -2.33
C ILE A 43 -10.91 -3.50 -2.58
N PRO A 44 -11.06 -3.06 -3.85
CA PRO A 44 -11.36 -1.67 -4.12
C PRO A 44 -12.70 -1.35 -3.49
N GLY A 45 -12.83 -0.14 -2.92
CA GLY A 45 -14.11 0.27 -2.38
C GLY A 45 -15.16 0.46 -3.50
N PRO A 46 -16.43 0.74 -3.12
CA PRO A 46 -17.54 0.82 -4.07
C PRO A 46 -17.37 1.89 -5.15
N ASN A 47 -16.57 2.93 -4.93
CA ASN A 47 -16.26 3.99 -5.91
C ASN A 47 -14.87 3.82 -6.53
N GLY A 48 -14.18 2.69 -6.30
CA GLY A 48 -12.81 2.45 -6.75
C GLY A 48 -11.76 3.19 -5.90
N GLY A 49 -12.14 3.65 -4.71
CA GLY A 49 -11.23 4.25 -3.74
C GLY A 49 -10.50 3.20 -2.89
N LYS A 50 -9.69 3.70 -1.96
CA LYS A 50 -9.05 2.86 -0.94
C LYS A 50 -10.07 2.55 0.15
N LEU A 51 -10.40 1.28 0.28
CA LEU A 51 -11.19 0.79 1.41
C LEU A 51 -10.33 0.76 2.69
N ILE A 52 -10.89 1.24 3.79
CA ILE A 52 -10.29 1.30 5.12
C ILE A 52 -11.22 0.55 6.08
N THR A 53 -10.85 -0.68 6.39
CA THR A 53 -11.56 -1.57 7.33
C THR A 53 -10.84 -1.71 8.67
N THR A 54 -9.70 -1.02 8.84
CA THR A 54 -8.91 -1.02 10.08
C THR A 54 -9.52 -0.13 11.16
N VAL A 55 -10.47 0.73 10.79
CA VAL A 55 -11.25 1.58 11.69
C VAL A 55 -12.72 1.19 11.63
N ASP A 56 -13.44 1.46 12.72
CA ASP A 56 -14.89 1.28 12.81
C ASP A 56 -15.57 2.63 13.06
N PRO A 57 -16.60 2.99 12.27
CA PRO A 57 -17.13 2.26 11.10
C PRO A 57 -16.17 2.23 9.91
N HIS A 58 -16.28 1.17 9.09
CA HIS A 58 -15.53 1.03 7.85
C HIS A 58 -15.87 2.14 6.86
N LEU A 59 -14.89 2.53 6.04
CA LEU A 59 -15.08 3.59 5.08
C LEU A 59 -14.18 3.42 3.87
N GLU A 60 -14.59 4.02 2.76
CA GLU A 60 -13.80 4.20 1.57
C GLU A 60 -13.30 5.64 1.49
N PHE A 61 -12.01 5.81 1.29
CA PHE A 61 -11.39 7.07 0.90
C PHE A 61 -11.17 7.10 -0.61
N TRP A 62 -11.77 8.07 -1.29
CA TRP A 62 -11.68 8.22 -2.73
C TRP A 62 -11.36 9.66 -3.10
N ILE A 63 -10.58 9.87 -4.16
CA ILE A 63 -10.31 11.20 -4.72
C ILE A 63 -11.11 11.32 -6.00
N GLN A 64 -11.96 12.34 -6.06
CA GLN A 64 -12.72 12.65 -7.25
C GLN A 64 -11.76 13.04 -8.39
N PRO A 65 -11.73 12.30 -9.51
CA PRO A 65 -10.76 12.53 -10.57
C PRO A 65 -10.99 13.88 -11.29
N ASP A 66 -12.22 14.38 -11.28
CA ASP A 66 -12.60 15.63 -11.96
C ASP A 66 -12.04 16.88 -11.26
N ASP A 67 -12.19 16.96 -9.93
CA ASP A 67 -11.90 18.18 -9.16
C ASP A 67 -10.83 17.99 -8.06
N GLY A 68 -10.31 16.77 -7.86
CA GLY A 68 -9.27 16.48 -6.87
C GLY A 68 -9.74 16.52 -5.41
N HIS A 69 -11.06 16.58 -5.16
CA HIS A 69 -11.62 16.60 -3.82
C HIS A 69 -11.65 15.19 -3.23
N ALA A 70 -11.38 15.07 -1.93
CA ALA A 70 -11.51 13.81 -1.23
C ALA A 70 -12.97 13.58 -0.87
N ARG A 71 -13.44 12.36 -1.11
CA ARG A 71 -14.75 11.87 -0.71
C ARG A 71 -14.56 10.67 0.21
N ILE A 72 -15.27 10.70 1.32
CA ILE A 72 -15.36 9.60 2.28
C ILE A 72 -16.77 9.04 2.22
N THR A 73 -16.85 7.74 1.94
CA THR A 73 -18.11 6.99 1.95
C THR A 73 -18.01 5.93 3.04
N PHE A 74 -18.85 6.01 4.06
CA PHE A 74 -18.91 4.96 5.07
C PHE A 74 -19.56 3.72 4.48
N VAL A 75 -19.09 2.54 4.86
CA VAL A 75 -19.61 1.26 4.37
C VAL A 75 -19.86 0.28 5.52
N ASN A 76 -20.75 -0.69 5.30
CA ASN A 76 -20.96 -1.82 6.21
C ASN A 76 -19.92 -2.95 5.95
N ASP A 77 -20.02 -4.05 6.70
CA ASP A 77 -19.19 -5.26 6.51
C ASP A 77 -19.31 -5.88 5.10
N ASP A 78 -20.44 -5.67 4.42
CA ASP A 78 -20.69 -6.10 3.04
C ASP A 78 -20.09 -5.14 1.99
N ILE A 79 -19.39 -4.08 2.42
CA ILE A 79 -18.77 -3.04 1.57
C ILE A 79 -19.84 -2.20 0.83
N GLU A 80 -21.05 -2.15 1.37
CA GLU A 80 -22.15 -1.33 0.85
C GLU A 80 -22.16 0.05 1.54
N PRO A 81 -22.38 1.14 0.79
CA PRO A 81 -22.49 2.48 1.35
C PRO A 81 -23.60 2.60 2.41
N ILE A 82 -23.26 3.19 3.55
CA ILE A 82 -24.19 3.53 4.64
C ILE A 82 -24.28 5.05 4.85
N GLU A 83 -25.21 5.49 5.70
CA GLU A 83 -25.28 6.89 6.10
C GLU A 83 -24.05 7.32 6.90
N ALA A 84 -23.59 8.56 6.68
CA ALA A 84 -22.46 9.10 7.41
C ALA A 84 -22.81 9.30 8.90
N PRO A 85 -22.11 8.62 9.83
CA PRO A 85 -22.30 8.79 11.27
C PRO A 85 -21.94 10.20 11.72
N SER A 86 -22.59 10.66 12.78
CA SER A 86 -22.26 11.94 13.45
C SER A 86 -21.07 11.78 14.41
N ILE A 87 -19.92 11.37 13.89
CA ILE A 87 -18.65 11.26 14.62
C ILE A 87 -17.65 12.31 14.12
N PRO A 88 -16.73 12.78 14.98
CA PRO A 88 -15.65 13.65 14.54
C PRO A 88 -14.69 12.86 13.64
N LEU A 89 -14.43 13.40 12.45
CA LEU A 89 -13.47 12.87 11.49
C LEU A 89 -12.49 13.98 11.12
N SER A 90 -11.20 13.70 11.24
CA SER A 90 -10.11 14.59 10.86
C SER A 90 -9.18 13.87 9.90
N LEU A 91 -8.71 14.57 8.87
CA LEU A 91 -7.70 14.04 7.98
C LEU A 91 -6.55 15.03 7.87
N ALA A 92 -5.34 14.53 8.08
CA ALA A 92 -4.11 15.28 7.96
C ALA A 92 -3.26 14.68 6.85
N MET A 93 -2.63 15.53 6.06
CA MET A 93 -1.73 15.12 4.99
C MET A 93 -0.48 15.99 4.92
N GLY A 94 0.58 15.46 4.31
CA GLY A 94 1.81 16.21 4.07
C GLY A 94 2.89 15.93 5.12
N ASP A 95 3.66 16.98 5.43
CA ASP A 95 4.81 16.87 6.33
C ASP A 95 4.38 16.64 7.78
N ARG A 96 5.17 15.87 8.53
CA ARG A 96 4.85 15.53 9.92
C ARG A 96 4.99 16.76 10.84
N ASP A 97 5.91 17.66 10.55
CA ASP A 97 6.18 18.85 11.34
C ASP A 97 5.21 19.99 11.00
N ASN A 98 4.60 19.98 9.81
CA ASN A 98 3.55 20.90 9.41
C ASN A 98 2.44 20.21 8.60
N PRO A 99 1.53 19.46 9.26
CA PRO A 99 0.46 18.76 8.57
C PRO A 99 -0.59 19.72 8.01
N THR A 100 -1.05 19.44 6.79
CA THR A 100 -2.21 20.10 6.20
C THR A 100 -3.47 19.40 6.69
N MET A 101 -4.28 20.13 7.45
CA MET A 101 -5.56 19.64 7.96
C MET A 101 -6.65 19.82 6.90
N ILE A 102 -7.33 18.74 6.56
CA ILE A 102 -8.42 18.72 5.58
C ILE A 102 -9.76 18.75 6.30
N VAL A 103 -10.56 19.76 5.97
CA VAL A 103 -11.92 19.92 6.49
C VAL A 103 -12.91 19.29 5.53
N PHE A 104 -13.83 18.50 6.07
CA PHE A 104 -14.92 17.91 5.31
C PHE A 104 -16.25 18.65 5.54
N GLU A 105 -17.09 18.63 4.53
CA GLU A 105 -18.50 18.96 4.60
C GLU A 105 -19.35 17.74 4.26
N GLN A 106 -20.42 17.53 5.02
CA GLN A 106 -21.36 16.46 4.74
C GLN A 106 -22.27 16.84 3.58
N LYS A 107 -22.33 15.97 2.55
CA LYS A 107 -23.20 16.08 1.39
C LYS A 107 -24.06 14.82 1.30
N GLY A 108 -25.17 14.80 2.04
CA GLY A 108 -26.00 13.60 2.17
C GLY A 108 -25.27 12.51 2.97
N SER A 109 -25.11 11.33 2.38
CA SER A 109 -24.49 10.16 3.02
C SER A 109 -22.96 10.11 2.89
N VAL A 110 -22.34 11.12 2.27
CA VAL A 110 -20.89 11.18 2.05
C VAL A 110 -20.29 12.45 2.64
N LEU A 111 -19.01 12.39 3.02
CA LEU A 111 -18.24 13.56 3.40
C LEU A 111 -17.35 13.95 2.23
N VAL A 112 -17.34 15.23 1.86
CA VAL A 112 -16.51 15.76 0.77
C VAL A 112 -15.59 16.83 1.34
N SER A 113 -14.32 16.85 0.95
CA SER A 113 -13.39 17.89 1.39
C SER A 113 -13.86 19.25 0.91
N LYS A 114 -13.59 20.31 1.68
CA LYS A 114 -13.92 21.69 1.26
C LYS A 114 -12.97 22.24 0.22
N GLU A 115 -11.76 21.69 0.18
CA GLU A 115 -10.69 22.07 -0.73
C GLU A 115 -10.17 20.82 -1.45
N PRO A 116 -9.66 20.95 -2.68
CA PRO A 116 -9.00 19.87 -3.38
C PRO A 116 -7.71 19.46 -2.66
N LEU A 117 -7.38 18.17 -2.66
CA LEU A 117 -6.18 17.66 -2.01
C LEU A 117 -5.00 17.69 -2.98
N SER A 118 -3.85 18.22 -2.52
CA SER A 118 -2.59 18.15 -3.26
C SER A 118 -1.84 16.86 -2.95
N LEU A 119 -1.90 15.90 -3.88
CA LEU A 119 -1.28 14.59 -3.72
C LEU A 119 0.14 14.51 -4.33
N GLU A 120 0.71 15.67 -4.67
CA GLU A 120 2.09 15.75 -5.19
C GLU A 120 3.07 15.15 -4.18
N GLY A 121 3.93 14.24 -4.67
CA GLY A 121 4.91 13.55 -3.85
C GLY A 121 4.37 12.39 -3.00
N ASN A 122 3.11 11.96 -3.20
CA ASN A 122 2.45 10.88 -2.47
C ASN A 122 2.62 11.02 -0.93
N PRO A 123 2.14 12.14 -0.35
CA PRO A 123 2.31 12.38 1.08
C PRO A 123 1.56 11.33 1.91
N PRO A 124 2.04 11.00 3.11
CA PRO A 124 1.28 10.19 4.04
C PRO A 124 -0.03 10.89 4.39
N ILE A 125 -1.11 10.11 4.36
CA ILE A 125 -2.43 10.52 4.82
C ILE A 125 -2.66 9.87 6.18
N ILE A 126 -3.06 10.67 7.16
CA ILE A 126 -3.42 10.24 8.50
C ILE A 126 -4.90 10.56 8.67
N LEU A 127 -5.70 9.52 8.75
CA LEU A 127 -7.11 9.59 9.08
C LEU A 127 -7.28 9.35 10.58
N GLU A 128 -7.92 10.28 11.25
CA GLU A 128 -8.37 10.15 12.64
C GLU A 128 -9.89 10.07 12.65
N LEU A 129 -10.41 8.99 13.23
CA LEU A 129 -11.82 8.76 13.44
C LEU A 129 -12.08 8.74 14.93
N GLY A 130 -12.84 9.71 15.43
CA GLY A 130 -13.25 9.70 16.84
C GLY A 130 -14.44 8.78 17.08
N SER A 131 -14.82 8.65 18.34
CA SER A 131 -15.94 7.82 18.79
C SER A 131 -17.03 8.68 19.43
N THR A 132 -18.30 8.33 19.21
CA THR A 132 -19.43 9.01 19.88
C THR A 132 -19.53 8.68 21.37
N ASP A 133 -19.05 7.52 21.80
CA ASP A 133 -19.16 7.05 23.19
C ASP A 133 -17.97 7.47 24.08
N GLY A 134 -17.07 8.32 23.55
CA GLY A 134 -15.85 8.73 24.27
C GLY A 134 -14.78 7.65 24.32
N GLU A 135 -14.91 6.59 23.51
CA GLU A 135 -13.83 5.64 23.25
C GLU A 135 -12.63 6.32 22.57
N LYS A 136 -11.50 5.61 22.52
CA LYS A 136 -10.27 6.12 21.92
C LYS A 136 -10.46 6.36 20.43
N ALA A 137 -9.97 7.51 19.95
CA ALA A 137 -9.90 7.76 18.52
C ALA A 137 -9.06 6.68 17.82
N GLN A 138 -9.55 6.27 16.65
CA GLN A 138 -8.92 5.29 15.78
C GLN A 138 -8.11 6.06 14.73
N TYR A 139 -6.92 5.54 14.41
CA TYR A 139 -6.02 6.17 13.46
C TYR A 139 -5.65 5.18 12.36
N GLU A 140 -5.85 5.61 11.11
CA GLU A 140 -5.34 4.90 9.95
C GLU A 140 -4.34 5.81 9.24
N ARG A 141 -3.11 5.31 9.06
CA ARG A 141 -2.10 5.97 8.23
C ARG A 141 -1.91 5.18 6.94
N PHE A 142 -2.07 5.84 5.80
CA PHE A 142 -1.89 5.22 4.49
C PHE A 142 -1.28 6.19 3.47
N HIS A 143 -0.79 5.65 2.37
CA HIS A 143 -0.39 6.42 1.20
C HIS A 143 -1.38 6.16 0.07
N LEU A 144 -1.67 7.18 -0.73
CA LEU A 144 -2.48 7.03 -1.91
C LEU A 144 -1.55 6.70 -3.07
N ASN A 145 -1.21 5.42 -3.22
CA ASN A 145 -0.36 4.97 -4.32
C ASN A 145 -1.15 5.12 -5.64
N MET A 146 -1.15 6.33 -6.21
CA MET A 146 -1.68 6.64 -7.54
C MET A 146 -0.75 6.13 -8.66
N ASP A 147 -0.06 5.02 -8.43
CA ASP A 147 0.91 4.45 -9.38
C ASP A 147 0.22 3.70 -10.55
N THR A 148 -1.11 3.60 -10.53
CA THR A 148 -1.85 3.17 -11.71
C THR A 148 -1.97 4.34 -12.67
N LYS A 149 -0.89 4.58 -13.40
CA LYS A 149 -1.06 4.95 -14.81
C LYS A 149 -1.97 3.89 -15.40
N TYR A 150 -3.20 4.27 -15.72
CA TYR A 150 -3.99 3.58 -16.71
C TYR A 150 -3.23 3.73 -18.03
N GLU A 151 -2.20 2.90 -18.26
CA GLU A 151 -1.75 2.65 -19.62
C GLU A 151 -2.93 1.95 -20.29
N PRO A 152 -3.61 2.56 -21.27
CA PRO A 152 -4.50 1.78 -22.11
C PRO A 152 -3.60 0.77 -22.79
N HIS A 153 -3.62 -0.48 -22.32
CA HIS A 153 -3.06 -1.61 -23.04
C HIS A 153 -3.77 -1.64 -24.40
N SER A 154 -3.13 -0.99 -25.37
CA SER A 154 -3.55 -1.00 -26.76
C SER A 154 -3.25 -2.41 -27.25
N HIS A 155 -4.31 -3.17 -27.46
CA HIS A 155 -4.29 -4.48 -28.11
C HIS A 155 -4.07 -4.32 -29.61
#